data_AF-A0A519D821-F1
#
_entry.id   AF-A0A519D821-F1
#
_cell.length_a   1.000
_cell.length_b   1.000
_cell.length_c   1.000
_cell.angle_alpha   90.00
_cell.angle_beta   90.00
_cell.angle_gamma   90.00
#
_symmetry.space_group_name_H-M   'P 1'
#
loop_
_entity.id
_entity.type
_entity.pdbx_description
1 polymer ?
#
loop_
_entity_poly.entity_id
_entity_poly.type
_entity_poly.pdbx_seq_one_letter_code
_entity_poly.pdbx_strand_id
1 'polypeptide(L)'
;MDSQEVRVSCTTKLSAADIPETVFSALKNIFPDVSPDGLDFQNSRFPNKKDEITWSFSDLDLEHFLHKIHQDRVLDTALDAMSQKLQGKKTTFELSRQAAINGKISFCLLGENPLGGIFIISLQCEYLKAWLQEATWHRGREDVPRQIGDETAMSKDGRIREWFD
;
A
#
# COMPACT_ATOMS: atom_id res chain seq x y z
N MET A 1 15.51 -0.73 -22.37
CA MET A 1 15.39 -1.56 -21.16
C MET A 1 13.99 -2.13 -21.20
N ASP A 2 13.87 -3.46 -21.28
CA ASP A 2 12.56 -4.10 -21.19
C ASP A 2 11.89 -3.61 -19.90
N SER A 3 10.78 -2.91 -20.04
CA SER A 3 9.90 -2.53 -18.94
C SER A 3 9.37 -3.82 -18.34
N GLN A 4 10.06 -4.32 -17.32
CA GLN A 4 9.60 -5.47 -16.55
C GLN A 4 8.32 -5.08 -15.84
N GLU A 5 7.23 -5.74 -16.23
CA GLU A 5 5.92 -5.49 -15.67
C GLU A 5 5.88 -5.92 -14.20
N VAL A 6 5.55 -4.97 -13.31
CA VAL A 6 5.35 -5.25 -11.90
C VAL A 6 3.99 -5.89 -11.71
N ARG A 7 3.96 -7.08 -11.10
CA ARG A 7 2.70 -7.73 -10.74
C ARG A 7 2.22 -7.18 -9.42
N VAL A 8 0.97 -6.71 -9.40
CA VAL A 8 0.35 -6.10 -8.22
C VAL A 8 -0.86 -6.91 -7.80
N SER A 9 -0.96 -7.16 -6.50
CA SER A 9 -2.13 -7.78 -5.90
C SER A 9 -2.47 -7.08 -4.58
N CYS A 10 -3.73 -7.15 -4.20
CA CYS A 10 -4.23 -6.60 -2.95
C CYS A 10 -5.07 -7.64 -2.22
N THR A 11 -4.92 -7.70 -0.90
CA THR A 11 -5.80 -8.48 -0.03
C THR A 11 -6.32 -7.61 1.10
N THR A 12 -7.58 -7.79 1.47
CA THR A 12 -8.15 -7.16 2.67
C THR A 12 -9.14 -8.11 3.35
N LYS A 13 -9.27 -7.93 4.67
CA LYS A 13 -10.19 -8.70 5.51
C LYS A 13 -11.38 -7.83 5.88
N LEU A 14 -12.58 -8.37 5.76
CA LEU A 14 -13.83 -7.71 6.10
C LEU A 14 -14.42 -8.43 7.31
N SER A 15 -14.54 -7.69 8.40
CA SER A 15 -15.25 -8.10 9.61
C SER A 15 -16.75 -7.81 9.49
N ALA A 16 -17.53 -8.33 10.43
CA ALA A 16 -18.97 -8.05 10.50
C ALA A 16 -19.32 -6.56 10.76
N ALA A 17 -18.34 -5.75 11.21
CA ALA A 17 -18.51 -4.32 11.43
C ALA A 17 -18.20 -3.48 10.18
N ASP A 18 -17.62 -4.08 9.14
CA ASP A 18 -17.28 -3.39 7.91
C ASP A 18 -18.48 -3.27 6.96
N ILE A 19 -18.59 -2.13 6.28
CA ILE A 19 -19.56 -1.93 5.20
C ILE A 19 -18.84 -2.24 3.88
N PRO A 20 -19.16 -3.36 3.19
CA PRO A 20 -18.45 -3.80 1.98
C PRO A 20 -18.36 -2.74 0.90
N GLU A 21 -19.42 -1.97 0.68
CA GLU A 21 -19.50 -0.90 -0.31
C GLU A 21 -18.47 0.20 -0.01
N THR A 22 -18.32 0.56 1.27
CA THR A 22 -17.34 1.56 1.72
C THR A 22 -15.92 1.04 1.55
N VAL A 23 -15.67 -0.23 1.89
CA VAL A 23 -14.36 -0.87 1.71
C VAL A 23 -13.99 -0.94 0.24
N PHE A 24 -14.92 -1.33 -0.63
CA PHE A 24 -14.68 -1.39 -2.07
C PHE A 24 -14.47 0.01 -2.68
N SER A 25 -15.23 1.02 -2.24
CA SER A 25 -15.01 2.41 -2.63
C SER A 25 -13.60 2.90 -2.24
N ALA A 26 -13.13 2.55 -1.04
CA ALA A 26 -11.78 2.85 -0.59
C ALA A 26 -10.71 2.16 -1.47
N LEU A 27 -10.95 0.91 -1.89
CA LEU A 27 -10.07 0.22 -2.82
C LEU A 27 -10.04 0.91 -4.18
N LYS A 28 -11.19 1.33 -4.71
CA LYS A 28 -11.29 2.08 -5.98
C LYS A 28 -10.58 3.43 -5.95
N ASN A 29 -10.50 4.07 -4.78
CA ASN A 29 -9.70 5.27 -4.62
C ASN A 29 -8.19 5.03 -4.74
N ILE A 30 -7.72 3.78 -4.65
CA ILE A 30 -6.32 3.39 -4.86
C ILE A 30 -6.14 2.80 -6.26
N PHE A 31 -7.07 1.93 -6.68
CA PHE A 31 -7.06 1.18 -7.93
C PHE A 31 -8.37 1.43 -8.70
N PRO A 32 -8.48 2.50 -9.51
CA PRO A 32 -9.74 2.91 -10.14
C PRO A 32 -10.40 1.82 -11.00
N ASP A 33 -9.58 1.01 -11.67
CA ASP A 33 -10.03 -0.02 -12.62
C ASP A 33 -10.34 -1.38 -11.99
N VAL A 34 -10.26 -1.49 -10.66
CA VAL A 34 -10.57 -2.75 -9.96
C VAL A 34 -12.03 -3.16 -10.17
N SER A 35 -12.23 -4.42 -10.55
CA SER A 35 -13.56 -5.01 -10.75
C SER A 35 -14.17 -5.52 -9.44
N PRO A 36 -15.49 -5.33 -9.21
CA PRO A 36 -16.21 -5.94 -8.10
C PRO A 36 -16.61 -7.41 -8.33
N ASP A 37 -16.20 -8.02 -9.45
CA ASP A 37 -16.63 -9.37 -9.83
C ASP A 37 -16.27 -10.41 -8.76
N GLY A 38 -17.25 -11.25 -8.42
CA GLY A 38 -17.08 -12.31 -7.42
C GLY A 38 -17.06 -11.83 -5.97
N LEU A 39 -17.27 -10.54 -5.68
CA LEU A 39 -17.34 -10.02 -4.32
C LEU A 39 -18.73 -10.21 -3.71
N ASP A 40 -18.76 -10.60 -2.43
CA ASP A 40 -19.97 -10.64 -1.61
C ASP A 40 -20.16 -9.31 -0.88
N PHE A 41 -21.12 -8.51 -1.33
CA PHE A 41 -21.51 -7.25 -0.70
C PHE A 41 -22.57 -7.42 0.41
N GLN A 42 -23.07 -8.64 0.66
CA GLN A 42 -24.15 -8.86 1.63
C GLN A 42 -23.68 -8.85 3.10
N ASN A 43 -22.41 -8.54 3.37
CA ASN A 43 -21.83 -8.54 4.72
C ASN A 43 -22.33 -7.40 5.65
N SER A 44 -23.36 -6.65 5.25
CA SER A 44 -23.84 -5.43 5.91
C SER A 44 -25.10 -5.59 6.78
N ARG A 45 -25.69 -6.79 6.91
CA ARG A 45 -26.97 -6.98 7.64
C ARG A 45 -26.82 -7.72 8.98
N PHE A 46 -27.27 -7.08 10.06
CA PHE A 46 -27.30 -7.64 11.41
C PHE A 46 -28.55 -8.54 11.64
N PRO A 47 -28.47 -9.64 12.41
CA PRO A 47 -27.29 -10.22 13.04
C PRO A 47 -26.45 -10.98 12.01
N ASN A 48 -25.22 -10.52 11.79
CA ASN A 48 -24.33 -11.15 10.84
C ASN A 48 -23.54 -12.26 11.55
N LYS A 49 -23.80 -13.51 11.18
CA LYS A 49 -23.12 -14.70 11.72
C LYS A 49 -21.91 -15.12 10.88
N LYS A 50 -21.59 -14.39 9.80
CA LYS A 50 -20.50 -14.75 8.91
C LYS A 50 -19.14 -14.48 9.56
N ASP A 51 -18.26 -15.46 9.39
CA ASP A 51 -16.84 -15.36 9.68
C ASP A 51 -16.18 -14.25 8.84
N GLU A 52 -15.00 -13.81 9.27
CA GLU A 52 -14.17 -12.84 8.56
C GLU A 52 -14.00 -13.23 7.08
N ILE A 53 -14.45 -12.37 6.17
CA ILE A 53 -14.33 -12.60 4.72
C ILE A 53 -13.01 -12.00 4.25
N THR A 54 -12.29 -12.71 3.39
CA THR A 54 -11.08 -12.16 2.75
C THR A 54 -11.37 -11.87 1.28
N TRP A 55 -11.14 -10.63 0.87
CA TRP A 55 -11.13 -10.24 -0.54
C TRP A 55 -9.69 -10.23 -1.05
N SER A 56 -9.50 -10.77 -2.26
CA SER A 56 -8.21 -10.85 -2.94
C SER A 56 -8.35 -10.41 -4.38
N PHE A 57 -7.44 -9.55 -4.82
CA PHE A 57 -7.40 -8.96 -6.14
C PHE A 57 -6.01 -9.17 -6.72
N SER A 58 -5.95 -9.47 -8.01
CA SER A 58 -4.72 -9.67 -8.79
C SER A 58 -4.73 -8.75 -10.00
N ASP A 59 -3.56 -8.58 -10.61
CA ASP A 59 -3.38 -7.84 -11.87
C ASP A 59 -3.92 -6.40 -11.78
N LEU A 60 -3.66 -5.75 -10.64
CA LEU A 60 -4.06 -4.36 -10.40
C LEU A 60 -3.11 -3.37 -11.08
N ASP A 61 -3.65 -2.27 -11.58
CA ASP A 61 -2.85 -1.16 -12.11
C ASP A 61 -2.37 -0.21 -11.01
N LEU A 62 -1.06 0.01 -10.93
CA LEU A 62 -0.43 0.85 -9.91
C LEU A 62 -0.33 2.33 -10.29
N GLU A 63 -0.65 2.71 -11.52
CA GLU A 63 -0.43 4.07 -12.04
C GLU A 63 -1.08 5.14 -11.15
N HIS A 64 -2.36 4.95 -10.79
CA HIS A 64 -3.09 5.91 -9.95
C HIS A 64 -2.47 6.05 -8.55
N PHE A 65 -2.06 4.93 -7.95
CA PHE A 65 -1.38 4.92 -6.65
C PHE A 65 -0.06 5.70 -6.71
N LEU A 66 0.77 5.44 -7.73
CA LEU A 66 2.04 6.13 -7.93
C LEU A 66 1.82 7.64 -8.11
N HIS A 67 0.87 8.03 -8.95
CA HIS A 67 0.52 9.43 -9.15
C HIS A 67 0.14 10.12 -7.82
N LYS A 68 -0.64 9.44 -6.95
CA LYS A 68 -1.03 9.98 -5.64
C LYS A 68 0.15 10.18 -4.69
N ILE A 69 1.04 9.21 -4.53
CA ILE A 69 2.18 9.35 -3.62
C ILE A 69 3.18 10.43 -4.09
N HIS A 70 3.28 10.64 -5.41
CA HIS A 70 4.02 11.76 -6.00
C HIS A 70 3.35 13.10 -5.68
N GLN A 71 2.04 13.21 -5.90
CA GLN A 71 1.27 14.42 -5.63
C GLN A 71 1.28 14.81 -4.14
N ASP A 72 1.11 13.84 -3.25
CA ASP A 72 1.12 14.05 -1.80
C ASP A 72 2.55 14.22 -1.23
N ARG A 73 3.59 14.06 -2.07
CA ARG A 73 5.02 14.23 -1.71
C ARG A 73 5.49 13.31 -0.56
N VAL A 74 4.98 12.08 -0.52
CA VAL A 74 5.29 11.09 0.52
C VAL A 74 6.27 10.00 0.04
N LEU A 75 7.13 10.33 -0.92
CA LEU A 75 7.94 9.34 -1.66
C LEU A 75 9.03 8.67 -0.82
N ASP A 76 9.62 9.37 0.16
CA ASP A 76 10.59 8.76 1.08
C ASP A 76 9.90 7.79 2.04
N THR A 77 8.75 8.18 2.60
CA THR A 77 7.91 7.27 3.41
C THR A 77 7.45 6.07 2.58
N ALA A 78 7.09 6.29 1.32
CA ALA A 78 6.71 5.21 0.41
C ALA A 78 7.89 4.25 0.17
N LEU A 79 9.10 4.76 -0.08
CA LEU A 79 10.28 3.91 -0.24
C LEU A 79 10.54 3.06 1.00
N ASP A 80 10.49 3.68 2.18
CA ASP A 80 10.75 3.00 3.44
C ASP A 80 9.69 1.91 3.71
N ALA A 81 8.40 2.27 3.60
CA ALA A 81 7.30 1.34 3.85
C ALA A 81 7.22 0.20 2.82
N MET A 82 7.36 0.51 1.53
CA MET A 82 7.27 -0.49 0.45
C MET A 82 8.48 -1.43 0.44
N SER A 83 9.63 -1.01 0.98
CA SER A 83 10.84 -1.84 1.04
C SER A 83 11.01 -2.62 2.35
N GLN A 84 10.23 -2.32 3.39
CA GLN A 84 10.40 -2.89 4.73
C GLN A 84 10.30 -4.43 4.77
N LYS A 85 9.43 -5.02 3.95
CA LYS A 85 9.28 -6.49 3.79
C LYS A 85 9.83 -7.01 2.46
N LEU A 86 10.76 -6.29 1.84
CA LEU A 86 11.37 -6.70 0.57
C LEU A 86 12.19 -7.99 0.76
N GLN A 87 11.84 -9.02 0.01
CA GLN A 87 12.52 -10.32 -0.02
C GLN A 87 12.74 -10.75 -1.47
N GLY A 88 13.95 -10.49 -1.98
CA GLY A 88 14.32 -10.78 -3.36
C GLY A 88 13.42 -10.04 -4.35
N LYS A 89 12.49 -10.77 -4.96
CA LYS A 89 11.62 -10.32 -6.05
C LYS A 89 10.22 -9.90 -5.59
N LYS A 90 9.94 -9.95 -4.29
CA LYS A 90 8.61 -9.68 -3.73
C LYS A 90 8.70 -8.74 -2.54
N THR A 91 7.72 -7.87 -2.38
CA THR A 91 7.51 -7.10 -1.15
C THR A 91 6.02 -7.04 -0.82
N THR A 92 5.72 -6.74 0.44
CA THR A 92 4.37 -6.45 0.89
C THR A 92 4.37 -5.23 1.79
N PHE A 93 3.34 -4.40 1.69
CA PHE A 93 3.15 -3.23 2.55
C PHE A 93 1.66 -3.03 2.81
N GLU A 94 1.36 -2.21 3.82
CA GLU A 94 0.01 -2.08 4.37
C GLU A 94 -0.45 -0.64 4.25
N LEU A 95 -1.69 -0.45 3.78
CA LEU A 95 -2.32 0.86 3.63
C LEU A 95 -3.57 0.95 4.50
N SER A 96 -3.81 2.12 5.08
CA SER A 96 -5.01 2.38 5.89
C SER A 96 -6.27 2.47 5.03
N ARG A 97 -7.29 1.65 5.34
CA ARG A 97 -8.59 1.75 4.66
C ARG A 97 -9.26 3.10 4.93
N GLN A 98 -9.15 3.63 6.15
CA GLN A 98 -9.75 4.92 6.53
C GLN A 98 -9.17 6.10 5.75
N ALA A 99 -7.86 6.10 5.52
CA ALA A 99 -7.22 7.11 4.67
C ALA A 99 -7.72 6.97 3.21
N ALA A 100 -7.78 5.73 2.72
CA ALA A 100 -8.21 5.42 1.36
C ALA A 100 -9.68 5.80 1.10
N ILE A 101 -10.58 5.71 2.08
CA ILE A 101 -11.97 6.23 1.97
C ILE A 101 -11.97 7.70 1.57
N ASN A 102 -11.06 8.50 2.11
CA ASN A 102 -10.91 9.93 1.79
C ASN A 102 -9.99 10.19 0.60
N GLY A 103 -9.64 9.16 -0.17
CA GLY A 103 -8.78 9.26 -1.34
C GLY A 103 -7.30 9.46 -1.02
N LYS A 104 -6.86 9.29 0.23
CA LYS A 104 -5.46 9.46 0.65
C LYS A 104 -4.71 8.15 0.72
N ILE A 105 -3.41 8.22 0.45
CA ILE A 105 -2.49 7.09 0.66
C ILE A 105 -1.79 7.27 2.00
N SER A 106 -2.02 6.35 2.93
CA SER A 106 -1.35 6.31 4.23
C SER A 106 -0.79 4.93 4.46
N PHE A 107 0.53 4.82 4.56
CA PHE A 107 1.22 3.58 4.91
C PHE A 107 1.03 3.30 6.41
N CYS A 108 0.65 2.09 6.76
CA CYS A 108 0.58 1.65 8.14
C CYS A 108 1.95 1.21 8.61
N LEU A 109 2.24 1.42 9.90
CA LEU A 109 3.45 0.88 10.50
C LEU A 109 3.34 -0.64 10.65
N LEU A 110 4.48 -1.32 10.60
CA LEU A 110 4.52 -2.78 10.69
C LEU A 110 3.89 -3.27 12.00
N GLY A 111 2.81 -4.03 11.90
CA GLY A 111 2.11 -4.60 13.06
C GLY A 111 1.12 -3.65 13.72
N GLU A 112 0.89 -2.47 13.14
CA GLU A 112 -0.22 -1.61 13.53
C GLU A 112 -1.55 -2.21 13.07
N ASN A 113 -2.57 -2.13 13.92
CA ASN A 113 -3.94 -2.52 13.58
C ASN A 113 -4.82 -1.27 13.60
N PRO A 114 -4.77 -0.44 12.54
CA PRO A 114 -5.53 0.79 12.50
C PRO A 114 -7.03 0.49 12.54
N LEU A 115 -7.77 1.39 13.19
CA LEU A 115 -9.24 1.34 13.20
C LEU A 115 -9.76 1.35 11.76
N GLY A 116 -10.71 0.46 11.48
CA GLY A 116 -11.26 0.31 10.14
C GLY A 116 -10.38 -0.53 9.21
N GLY A 117 -9.29 -1.14 9.65
CA GLY A 117 -8.53 -2.18 8.94
C GLY A 117 -7.61 -1.69 7.81
N ILE A 118 -7.01 -2.65 7.09
CA ILE A 118 -5.93 -2.40 6.14
C ILE A 118 -6.17 -3.04 4.76
N PHE A 119 -5.51 -2.48 3.75
CA PHE A 119 -5.20 -3.14 2.49
C PHE A 119 -3.76 -3.64 2.53
N ILE A 120 -3.54 -4.92 2.26
CA ILE A 120 -2.21 -5.49 2.09
C ILE A 120 -1.90 -5.51 0.60
N ILE A 121 -0.91 -4.73 0.18
CA ILE A 121 -0.46 -4.67 -1.21
C ILE A 121 0.77 -5.56 -1.35
N SER A 122 0.81 -6.36 -2.41
CA SER A 122 1.94 -7.21 -2.76
C SER A 122 2.44 -6.83 -4.16
N LEU A 123 3.74 -6.55 -4.26
CA LEU A 123 4.42 -6.31 -5.53
C LEU A 123 5.40 -7.45 -5.80
N GLN A 124 5.49 -7.85 -7.08
CA GLN A 124 6.46 -8.85 -7.52
C GLN A 124 7.05 -8.49 -8.89
N CYS A 125 8.39 -8.41 -8.96
CA CYS A 125 9.15 -8.30 -10.23
C CYS A 125 10.63 -8.70 -10.03
N GLU A 126 11.34 -8.98 -11.12
CA GLU A 126 12.73 -9.48 -11.11
C GLU A 126 13.71 -8.51 -10.42
N TYR A 127 13.60 -7.21 -10.74
CA TYR A 127 14.45 -6.15 -10.21
C TYR A 127 13.71 -5.23 -9.23
N LEU A 128 12.92 -5.80 -8.32
CA LEU A 128 12.02 -5.05 -7.43
C LEU A 128 12.72 -3.97 -6.60
N LYS A 129 13.95 -4.21 -6.13
CA LYS A 129 14.72 -3.19 -5.40
C LYS A 129 14.93 -1.93 -6.24
N ALA A 130 15.42 -2.09 -7.47
CA ALA A 130 15.69 -0.98 -8.39
C ALA A 130 14.38 -0.30 -8.81
N TRP A 131 13.36 -1.09 -9.13
CA TRP A 131 12.04 -0.60 -9.48
C TRP A 131 11.44 0.28 -8.37
N LEU A 132 11.54 -0.12 -7.10
CA LEU A 132 11.08 0.69 -5.95
C LEU A 132 11.83 2.02 -5.84
N GLN A 133 13.15 2.02 -6.06
CA GLN A 133 13.96 3.23 -6.01
C GLN A 133 13.59 4.21 -7.13
N GLU A 134 13.33 3.70 -8.35
CA GLU A 134 12.89 4.48 -9.50
C GLU A 134 11.47 5.03 -9.31
N ALA A 135 10.52 4.17 -8.89
CA ALA A 135 9.12 4.55 -8.69
C ALA A 135 8.92 5.62 -7.61
N THR A 136 9.84 5.66 -6.63
CA THR A 136 9.83 6.64 -5.52
C THR A 136 10.85 7.76 -5.70
N TRP A 137 11.49 7.87 -6.86
CA TRP A 137 12.48 8.90 -7.08
C TRP A 137 11.85 10.29 -7.16
N HIS A 138 12.51 11.29 -6.56
CA HIS A 138 12.20 12.70 -6.75
C HIS A 138 13.48 13.54 -6.68
N ARG A 139 13.40 14.75 -7.22
CA ARG A 139 14.54 15.68 -7.36
C ARG A 139 15.28 15.99 -6.06
N GLY A 140 14.60 15.94 -4.91
CA GLY A 140 15.24 16.15 -3.60
C GLY A 140 16.38 15.16 -3.31
N ARG A 141 16.40 14.00 -4.00
CA ARG A 141 17.48 13.00 -3.91
C ARG A 141 18.73 13.33 -4.73
N GLU A 142 18.71 14.39 -5.54
CA GLU A 142 19.94 14.92 -6.16
C GLU A 142 20.88 15.50 -5.10
N ASP A 143 20.31 16.23 -4.14
CA ASP A 143 21.06 16.88 -3.04
C ASP A 143 21.26 15.94 -1.84
N VAL A 144 20.26 15.10 -1.54
CA VAL A 144 20.27 14.14 -0.42
C VAL A 144 19.91 12.73 -0.92
N PRO A 145 20.90 11.95 -1.40
CA PRO A 145 20.64 10.62 -1.95
C PRO A 145 20.02 9.69 -0.90
N ARG A 146 18.94 9.00 -1.27
CA ARG A 146 18.27 7.97 -0.45
C ARG A 146 18.35 6.60 -1.12
N GLN A 147 18.58 5.56 -0.32
CA GLN A 147 18.57 4.16 -0.76
C GLN A 147 17.84 3.28 0.24
N ILE A 148 17.31 2.16 -0.25
CA ILE A 148 16.65 1.18 0.64
C ILE A 148 17.64 0.71 1.70
N GLY A 149 17.30 0.94 2.97
CA GLY A 149 18.11 0.57 4.13
C GLY A 149 19.25 1.55 4.46
N ASP A 150 19.18 2.79 3.99
CA ASP A 150 20.12 3.84 4.40
C ASP A 150 19.96 4.24 5.88
N GLU A 151 20.94 4.98 6.41
CA GLU A 151 20.99 5.36 7.84
C GLU A 151 19.85 6.29 8.27
N THR A 152 19.22 6.95 7.29
CA THR A 152 18.11 7.91 7.46
C THR A 152 16.73 7.29 7.21
N ALA A 153 16.67 5.99 6.92
CA ALA A 153 15.42 5.26 6.76
C ALA A 153 14.54 5.36 8.01
N MET A 154 13.23 5.51 7.80
CA MET A 154 12.25 5.51 8.87
C MET A 154 12.42 4.26 9.74
N SER A 155 12.48 4.45 11.06
CA SER A 155 12.57 3.32 11.98
C SER A 155 11.26 2.52 11.99
N LYS A 156 11.34 1.26 12.46
CA LYS A 156 10.17 0.35 12.46
C LYS A 156 8.96 0.89 13.25
N ASP A 157 9.18 1.83 14.17
CA ASP A 157 8.18 2.49 14.99
C ASP A 157 7.67 3.83 14.39
N GLY A 158 8.04 4.14 13.13
CA GLY A 158 7.56 5.33 12.42
C GLY A 158 8.23 6.64 12.82
N ARG A 159 9.26 6.59 13.67
CA ARG A 159 10.01 7.81 14.05
C ARG A 159 10.95 8.23 12.92
N ILE A 160 11.01 9.54 12.72
CA ILE A 160 12.02 10.17 11.87
C ILE A 160 13.34 10.12 12.64
N ARG A 161 14.43 9.73 11.96
CA ARG A 161 15.79 9.93 12.49
C ARG A 161 16.20 11.36 12.17
N GLU A 162 16.37 12.18 13.21
CA GLU A 162 16.83 13.57 13.07
C GLU A 162 18.28 13.60 12.57
N TRP A 163 18.61 14.61 11.76
CA TRP A 163 19.85 14.74 10.99
C TRP A 163 21.08 15.23 11.79
N PHE A 164 21.05 15.24 13.12
CA PHE A 164 22.17 15.76 13.92
C PHE A 164 22.40 14.94 15.19
N ASP A 165 23.57 14.31 15.28
CA ASP A 165 24.72 14.89 16.00
C ASP A 165 25.98 14.80 15.12
#